data_AF-A0A9D4GHY5-F1
#
_entry.id   AF-A0A9D4GHY5-F1
#
_cell.length_a   1.000
_cell.length_b   1.000
_cell.length_c   1.000
_cell.angle_alpha   90.00
_cell.angle_beta   90.00
_cell.angle_gamma   90.00
#
_symmetry.space_group_name_H-M   'P 1'
#
loop_
_entity.id
_entity.type
_entity.pdbx_description
1 polymer ?
#
loop_
_entity_poly.entity_id
_entity_poly.type
_entity_poly.pdbx_seq_one_letter_code
_entity_poly.pdbx_strand_id
1 'polypeptide(L)'
;MTNSHCILLQETSLFKCRLSLLGDIGNGIFYAEKTADQDNPLLPIQLPRGHGGVVVLWKKSIDQLVTQVSDGNEIIQCVEVNSEPKVLIISAYMPFRDQRNKKKAKKAELELQEFTNQLREIVLKYKNSHSIMIGGDMNTDLSIQRPRLPRTEHLLELITDLNLKFNISGKNYVDPKGRDCSEIYYFLIKHISHQDQTGPLKKEILKHLESTTSDYYPIKLNISVNFSRKIQKEKLHSKLKRLDGTKF
;
A
#
# COMPACT_ATOMS: atom_id res chain seq x y z
N MET A 1 -11.16 17.11 3.32
CA MET A 1 -10.21 16.01 3.06
C MET A 1 -9.51 15.65 4.36
N THR A 2 -9.41 14.36 4.68
CA THR A 2 -8.66 13.89 5.85
C THR A 2 -7.19 14.26 5.72
N ASN A 3 -6.54 14.69 6.81
CA ASN A 3 -5.12 15.07 6.80
C ASN A 3 -4.19 13.84 6.73
N SER A 4 -4.29 13.04 5.67
CA SER A 4 -3.44 11.88 5.43
C SER A 4 -2.09 12.32 4.85
N HIS A 5 -0.99 11.69 5.28
CA HIS A 5 0.36 11.99 4.78
C HIS A 5 0.76 11.08 3.62
N CYS A 6 0.33 9.82 3.68
CA CYS A 6 0.51 8.82 2.62
C CYS A 6 -0.84 8.19 2.25
N ILE A 7 -0.99 7.77 1.01
CA ILE A 7 -2.16 7.05 0.48
C ILE A 7 -1.65 5.82 -0.27
N LEU A 8 -2.25 4.66 0.00
CA LEU A 8 -1.94 3.41 -0.70
C LEU A 8 -3.11 3.12 -1.65
N LEU A 9 -2.81 2.97 -2.93
CA LEU A 9 -3.80 2.61 -3.94
C LEU A 9 -3.43 1.25 -4.54
N GLN A 10 -4.45 0.44 -4.79
CA GLN A 10 -4.36 -0.87 -5.42
C GLN A 10 -5.32 -0.92 -6.60
N GLU A 11 -5.07 -1.84 -7.53
CA GLU A 11 -5.86 -2.00 -8.75
C GLU A 11 -6.02 -0.69 -9.53
N THR A 12 -4.93 0.08 -9.64
CA THR A 12 -4.98 1.37 -10.33
C THR A 12 -5.30 1.22 -11.81
N SER A 13 -5.03 0.05 -12.40
CA SER A 13 -5.32 -0.24 -13.81
C SER A 13 -4.73 0.80 -14.78
N LEU A 14 -3.66 1.49 -14.36
CA LEU A 14 -3.02 2.52 -15.15
C LEU A 14 -1.91 1.91 -16.00
N PHE A 15 -1.98 2.17 -17.31
CA PHE A 15 -0.82 1.99 -18.19
C PHE A 15 0.29 2.96 -17.82
N LYS A 16 1.52 2.59 -18.19
CA LYS A 16 2.69 3.45 -18.06
C LYS A 16 2.49 4.86 -18.63
N CYS A 17 1.87 5.02 -19.79
CA CYS A 17 1.59 6.33 -20.39
C CYS A 17 0.60 7.20 -19.59
N ARG A 18 -0.18 6.60 -18.67
CA ARG A 18 -1.17 7.30 -17.86
C ARG A 18 -0.69 7.60 -16.45
N LEU A 19 0.56 7.26 -16.11
CA LEU A 19 1.10 7.51 -14.78
C LEU A 19 1.22 9.01 -14.46
N SER A 20 1.35 9.88 -15.48
CA SER A 20 1.33 11.33 -15.28
C SER A 20 0.04 11.82 -14.62
N LEU A 21 -1.09 11.11 -14.82
CA LEU A 21 -2.36 11.44 -14.17
C LEU A 21 -2.27 11.39 -12.64
N LEU A 22 -1.35 10.59 -12.07
CA LEU A 22 -1.10 10.56 -10.63
C LEU A 22 -0.47 11.88 -10.14
N GLY A 23 0.39 12.49 -10.96
CA GLY A 23 0.94 13.82 -10.69
C GLY A 23 -0.11 14.93 -10.76
N ASP A 24 -1.14 14.74 -11.59
CA ASP A 24 -2.23 15.71 -11.78
C ASP A 24 -3.27 15.67 -10.65
N ILE A 25 -3.26 14.66 -9.77
CA ILE A 25 -4.18 14.56 -8.60
C ILE A 25 -4.08 15.83 -7.72
N GLY A 26 -2.93 16.48 -7.69
CA GLY A 26 -2.81 17.81 -7.14
C GLY A 26 -1.37 18.28 -6.94
N ASN A 27 -1.22 19.61 -6.90
CA ASN A 27 0.05 20.24 -6.57
C ASN A 27 0.56 19.75 -5.21
N GLY A 28 1.74 19.15 -5.22
CA GLY A 28 2.41 18.69 -3.99
C GLY A 28 2.05 17.28 -3.56
N ILE A 29 1.66 16.41 -4.49
CA ILE A 29 1.66 14.96 -4.30
C ILE A 29 2.82 14.36 -5.08
N PHE A 30 3.58 13.49 -4.43
CA PHE A 30 4.59 12.64 -5.04
C PHE A 30 4.11 11.19 -4.99
N TYR A 31 4.68 10.35 -5.84
CA TYR A 31 4.26 8.97 -5.93
C TYR A 31 5.40 8.01 -6.26
N ALA A 32 5.17 6.75 -5.95
CA ALA A 32 5.95 5.60 -6.40
C ALA A 32 4.96 4.52 -6.82
N GLU A 33 5.25 3.85 -7.92
CA GLU A 33 4.32 2.96 -8.59
C GLU A 33 4.99 1.72 -9.15
N LYS A 34 4.21 0.63 -9.17
CA LYS A 34 4.48 -0.54 -10.01
C LYS A 34 3.21 -0.86 -10.78
N THR A 35 3.34 -1.15 -12.07
CA THR A 35 2.24 -1.50 -12.96
C THR A 35 2.62 -2.70 -13.81
N ALA A 36 1.64 -3.56 -14.10
CA ALA A 36 1.84 -4.73 -14.96
C ALA A 36 1.95 -4.34 -16.44
N ASP A 37 1.23 -3.28 -16.85
CA ASP A 37 1.14 -2.88 -18.25
C ASP A 37 2.22 -1.85 -18.60
N GLN A 38 3.43 -2.37 -18.80
CA GLN A 38 4.59 -1.59 -19.25
C GLN A 38 4.47 -1.17 -20.72
N ASP A 39 3.75 -1.95 -21.52
CA ASP A 39 3.51 -1.68 -22.92
C ASP A 39 2.28 -0.79 -23.08
N ASN A 40 2.49 0.37 -23.69
CA ASN A 40 1.38 1.22 -24.06
C ASN A 40 0.63 0.53 -25.20
N PRO A 41 -0.70 0.33 -25.09
CA PRO A 41 -1.48 -0.20 -26.20
C PRO A 41 -1.28 0.70 -27.42
N LEU A 42 -0.80 0.11 -28.51
CA LEU A 42 -0.43 0.84 -29.73
C LEU A 42 -1.66 1.50 -30.40
N LEU A 43 -2.85 0.90 -30.25
CA LEU A 43 -4.19 1.39 -30.65
C LEU A 43 -5.24 0.63 -29.79
N PRO A 44 -6.36 1.22 -29.31
CA PRO A 44 -7.46 1.71 -30.18
C PRO A 44 -8.23 2.95 -29.66
N ILE A 45 -9.35 3.28 -30.34
CA ILE A 45 -10.35 4.33 -30.02
C ILE A 45 -10.82 4.34 -28.55
N GLN A 46 -10.66 3.22 -27.82
CA GLN A 46 -10.79 3.13 -26.36
C GLN A 46 -9.64 2.31 -25.77
N LEU A 47 -8.86 2.90 -24.87
CA LEU A 47 -7.79 2.21 -24.16
C LEU A 47 -8.39 1.11 -23.24
N PRO A 48 -7.96 -0.17 -23.35
CA PRO A 48 -8.46 -1.22 -22.47
C PRO A 48 -8.16 -0.91 -21.00
N ARG A 49 -8.85 -1.52 -20.04
CA ARG A 49 -8.49 -1.33 -18.62
C ARG A 49 -7.20 -2.10 -18.34
N GLY A 50 -6.20 -1.45 -17.73
CA GLY A 50 -4.97 -2.12 -17.32
C GLY A 50 -5.21 -3.14 -16.21
N HIS A 51 -4.26 -4.05 -16.01
CA HIS A 51 -4.31 -5.11 -15.02
C HIS A 51 -3.43 -4.81 -13.80
N GLY A 52 -4.04 -4.88 -12.62
CA GLY A 52 -3.33 -4.71 -11.35
C GLY A 52 -2.82 -3.29 -11.13
N GLY A 53 -1.58 -3.19 -10.64
CA GLY A 53 -0.93 -1.94 -10.32
C GLY A 53 -1.15 -1.51 -8.88
N VAL A 54 -0.07 -1.03 -8.27
CA VAL A 54 -0.04 -0.51 -6.90
C VAL A 54 0.73 0.80 -6.87
N VAL A 55 0.23 1.73 -6.06
CA VAL A 55 0.80 3.07 -5.93
C VAL A 55 0.89 3.44 -4.45
N VAL A 56 1.98 4.10 -4.09
CA VAL A 56 2.11 4.85 -2.84
C VAL A 56 2.20 6.32 -3.19
N LEU A 57 1.23 7.11 -2.74
CA LEU A 57 1.23 8.57 -2.83
C LEU A 57 1.67 9.18 -1.51
N TRP A 58 2.37 10.31 -1.52
CA TRP A 58 2.67 11.09 -0.32
C TRP A 58 2.68 12.59 -0.56
N LYS A 59 2.48 13.35 0.52
CA LYS A 59 2.52 14.82 0.48
C LYS A 59 3.93 15.35 0.33
N LYS A 60 4.05 16.46 -0.41
CA LYS A 60 5.27 17.26 -0.57
C LYS A 60 5.89 17.71 0.76
N SER A 61 5.08 17.90 1.79
CA SER A 61 5.57 18.29 3.12
C SER A 61 6.45 17.22 3.79
N ILE A 62 6.32 15.96 3.39
CA ILE A 62 7.12 14.84 3.91
C ILE A 62 8.06 14.23 2.87
N ASP A 63 8.07 14.73 1.64
CA ASP A 63 8.84 14.17 0.52
C ASP A 63 10.32 13.98 0.85
N GLN A 64 10.93 14.96 1.53
CA GLN A 64 12.33 14.90 1.94
C GLN A 64 12.68 13.73 2.88
N LEU A 65 11.68 13.07 3.45
CA LEU A 65 11.76 11.94 4.37
C LEU A 65 11.45 10.60 3.69
N VAL A 66 10.87 10.63 2.49
CA VAL A 66 10.45 9.43 1.77
C VAL A 66 11.53 9.06 0.75
N THR A 67 11.88 7.78 0.69
CA THR A 67 12.75 7.21 -0.33
C THR A 67 12.05 6.04 -0.99
N GLN A 68 12.03 6.00 -2.33
CA GLN A 68 11.47 4.87 -3.05
C GLN A 68 12.34 3.63 -2.85
N VAL A 69 11.70 2.47 -2.67
CA VAL A 69 12.39 1.18 -2.54
C VAL A 69 12.05 0.35 -3.77
N SER A 70 13.07 -0.24 -4.40
CA SER A 70 12.90 -0.98 -5.67
C SER A 70 12.33 -2.39 -5.50
N ASP A 71 12.33 -2.93 -4.28
CA ASP A 71 11.77 -4.25 -3.97
C ASP A 71 10.26 -4.31 -4.27
N GLY A 72 9.77 -5.52 -4.52
CA GLY A 72 8.39 -5.78 -4.94
C GLY A 72 8.22 -5.82 -6.46
N ASN A 73 7.06 -6.29 -6.89
CA ASN A 73 6.66 -6.44 -8.29
C ASN A 73 5.44 -5.56 -8.63
N GLU A 74 4.75 -5.86 -9.73
CA GLU A 74 3.56 -5.13 -10.20
C GLU A 74 2.38 -5.06 -9.22
N ILE A 75 2.39 -5.86 -8.15
CA ILE A 75 1.36 -5.88 -7.10
C ILE A 75 1.91 -5.55 -5.70
N ILE A 76 3.20 -5.20 -5.58
CA ILE A 76 3.85 -4.79 -4.32
C ILE A 76 4.75 -3.57 -4.56
N GLN A 77 4.42 -2.44 -3.94
CA GLN A 77 5.23 -1.21 -3.99
C GLN A 77 5.66 -0.79 -2.59
N CYS A 78 6.95 -0.51 -2.43
CA CYS A 78 7.56 -0.15 -1.16
C CYS A 78 8.08 1.30 -1.16
N VAL A 79 7.92 2.00 -0.04
CA VAL A 79 8.65 3.24 0.25
C VAL A 79 9.19 3.21 1.67
N GLU A 80 10.38 3.76 1.87
CA GLU A 80 10.99 3.96 3.17
C GLU A 80 10.69 5.39 3.65
N VAL A 81 10.21 5.53 4.88
CA VAL A 81 10.10 6.79 5.60
C VAL A 81 11.23 6.86 6.63
N ASN A 82 12.08 7.87 6.50
CA ASN A 82 13.22 8.09 7.37
C ASN A 82 12.79 8.68 8.73
N SER A 83 12.35 7.80 9.60
CA SER A 83 11.98 8.04 11.01
C SER A 83 12.87 7.24 11.96
N GLU A 84 12.64 7.37 13.27
CA GLU A 84 13.29 6.61 14.33
C GLU A 84 12.22 5.80 15.11
N PRO A 85 12.15 4.46 14.96
CA PRO A 85 12.83 3.67 13.93
C PRO A 85 12.31 4.00 12.51
N LYS A 86 13.05 3.62 11.48
CA LYS A 86 12.61 3.79 10.08
C LYS A 86 11.31 3.02 9.83
N VAL A 87 10.44 3.54 8.98
CA VAL A 87 9.19 2.86 8.61
C VAL A 87 9.23 2.45 7.15
N LEU A 88 9.07 1.16 6.88
CA LEU A 88 8.82 0.64 5.55
C LEU A 88 7.30 0.56 5.32
N ILE A 89 6.80 1.31 4.35
CA ILE A 89 5.40 1.28 3.93
C ILE A 89 5.30 0.44 2.66
N ILE A 90 4.46 -0.58 2.68
CA ILE A 90 4.24 -1.52 1.58
C ILE A 90 2.77 -1.41 1.14
N SER A 91 2.53 -0.98 -0.10
CA SER A 91 1.24 -1.11 -0.78
C SER A 91 1.20 -2.48 -1.46
N ALA A 92 0.23 -3.32 -1.10
CA ALA A 92 0.13 -4.69 -1.60
C ALA A 92 -1.28 -4.99 -2.13
N TYR A 93 -1.36 -5.65 -3.29
CA TYR A 93 -2.62 -6.12 -3.89
C TYR A 93 -2.58 -7.63 -4.06
N MET A 94 -3.28 -8.37 -3.18
CA MET A 94 -3.28 -9.83 -3.22
C MET A 94 -4.09 -10.34 -4.42
N PRO A 95 -3.57 -11.27 -5.23
CA PRO A 95 -4.28 -11.79 -6.40
C PRO A 95 -5.67 -12.33 -6.06
N PHE A 96 -6.66 -12.06 -6.93
CA PHE A 96 -8.01 -12.59 -6.81
C PHE A 96 -8.18 -13.92 -7.57
N ARG A 97 -9.02 -14.83 -7.05
CA ARG A 97 -9.27 -16.15 -7.66
C ARG A 97 -10.68 -16.24 -8.25
N ASP A 98 -10.79 -16.47 -9.56
CA ASP A 98 -12.02 -17.02 -10.14
C ASP A 98 -12.05 -18.55 -9.95
N GLN A 99 -12.87 -19.02 -9.01
CA GLN A 99 -12.95 -20.43 -8.65
C GLN A 99 -13.65 -21.30 -9.71
N ARG A 100 -14.29 -20.70 -10.72
CA ARG A 100 -15.13 -21.44 -11.69
C ARG A 100 -14.32 -22.20 -12.74
N ASN A 101 -13.02 -21.91 -12.90
CA ASN A 101 -12.19 -22.52 -13.92
C ASN A 101 -10.92 -23.16 -13.31
N LYS A 102 -10.80 -24.50 -13.41
CA LYS A 102 -9.67 -25.26 -12.84
C LYS A 102 -8.29 -24.79 -13.34
N LYS A 103 -8.16 -24.41 -14.62
CA LYS A 103 -6.88 -23.89 -15.15
C LYS A 103 -6.55 -22.53 -14.54
N LYS A 104 -7.55 -21.65 -14.40
CA LYS A 104 -7.39 -20.36 -13.71
C LYS A 104 -7.07 -20.53 -12.22
N ALA A 105 -7.63 -21.56 -11.58
CA ALA A 105 -7.36 -21.85 -10.18
C ALA A 105 -5.87 -22.18 -9.93
N LYS A 106 -5.24 -23.01 -10.77
CA LYS A 106 -3.81 -23.31 -10.66
C LYS A 106 -2.93 -22.07 -10.87
N LYS A 107 -3.27 -21.22 -11.85
CA LYS A 107 -2.55 -19.96 -12.07
C LYS A 107 -2.67 -19.03 -10.85
N ALA A 108 -3.88 -18.87 -10.32
CA ALA A 108 -4.14 -18.02 -9.15
C ALA A 108 -3.42 -18.54 -7.89
N GLU A 109 -3.23 -19.85 -7.76
CA GLU A 109 -2.46 -20.44 -6.66
C GLU A 109 -0.97 -20.10 -6.78
N LEU A 110 -0.39 -20.20 -7.98
CA LEU A 110 0.99 -19.79 -8.24
C LEU A 110 1.18 -18.28 -8.00
N GLU A 111 0.24 -17.44 -8.46
CA GLU A 111 0.27 -15.99 -8.22
C GLU A 111 0.18 -15.67 -6.72
N LEU A 112 -0.65 -16.40 -5.97
CA LEU A 112 -0.74 -16.25 -4.51
C LEU A 112 0.55 -16.66 -3.81
N GLN A 113 1.17 -17.78 -4.22
CA GLN A 113 2.44 -18.23 -3.66
C GLN A 113 3.56 -17.23 -3.95
N GLU A 114 3.63 -16.70 -5.16
CA GLU A 114 4.60 -15.67 -5.52
C GLU A 114 4.41 -14.40 -4.68
N PHE A 115 3.16 -13.95 -4.53
CA PHE A 115 2.81 -12.81 -3.69
C PHE A 115 3.25 -13.00 -2.23
N THR A 116 2.95 -14.16 -1.62
CA THR A 116 3.31 -14.42 -0.22
C THR A 116 4.82 -14.61 -0.03
N ASN A 117 5.50 -15.25 -0.98
CA ASN A 117 6.95 -15.40 -0.98
C ASN A 117 7.67 -14.05 -1.07
N GLN A 118 7.22 -13.17 -1.98
CA GLN A 118 7.81 -11.85 -2.14
C GLN A 118 7.57 -10.97 -0.91
N LEU A 119 6.37 -10.97 -0.33
CA LEU A 119 6.13 -10.28 0.94
C LEU A 119 7.03 -10.83 2.06
N ARG A 120 7.21 -12.16 2.14
CA ARG A 120 8.09 -12.79 3.12
C ARG A 120 9.54 -12.33 2.95
N GLU A 121 10.06 -12.33 1.73
CA GLU A 121 11.41 -11.86 1.43
C GLU A 121 11.61 -10.41 1.88
N ILE A 122 10.70 -9.50 1.50
CA ILE A 122 10.78 -8.08 1.88
C ILE A 122 10.72 -7.93 3.39
N VAL A 123 9.77 -8.59 4.06
CA VAL A 123 9.64 -8.48 5.52
C VAL A 123 10.88 -9.01 6.22
N LEU A 124 11.44 -10.15 5.80
CA LEU A 124 12.65 -10.71 6.38
C LEU A 124 13.89 -9.85 6.13
N LYS A 125 13.99 -9.20 4.98
CA LYS A 125 15.07 -8.27 4.63
C LYS A 125 15.09 -7.06 5.57
N TYR A 126 13.93 -6.52 5.91
CA TYR A 126 13.80 -5.25 6.64
C TYR A 126 13.47 -5.39 8.14
N LYS A 127 13.14 -6.59 8.63
CA LYS A 127 12.64 -6.81 10.02
C LYS A 127 13.54 -6.29 11.14
N ASN A 128 14.85 -6.21 10.92
CA ASN A 128 15.82 -5.83 11.95
C ASN A 128 16.16 -4.33 11.93
N SER A 129 15.73 -3.61 10.89
CA SER A 129 16.08 -2.21 10.66
C SER A 129 14.87 -1.29 10.54
N HIS A 130 13.67 -1.85 10.36
CA HIS A 130 12.45 -1.10 10.10
C HIS A 130 11.28 -1.57 10.95
N SER A 131 10.42 -0.62 11.30
CA SER A 131 8.99 -0.87 11.48
C SER A 131 8.35 -1.10 10.12
N ILE A 132 7.55 -2.14 9.97
CA ILE A 132 6.94 -2.48 8.67
C ILE A 132 5.43 -2.33 8.75
N MET A 133 4.86 -1.64 7.76
CA MET A 133 3.43 -1.47 7.58
C MET A 133 3.04 -1.92 6.17
N ILE A 134 2.29 -3.00 6.09
CA ILE A 134 1.71 -3.51 4.84
C ILE A 134 0.26 -3.08 4.80
N GLY A 135 -0.15 -2.36 3.76
CA GLY A 135 -1.53 -1.94 3.57
C GLY A 135 -2.03 -2.26 2.16
N GLY A 136 -3.28 -2.64 2.05
CA GLY A 136 -3.96 -2.82 0.77
C GLY A 136 -5.00 -3.90 0.80
N ASP A 137 -5.46 -4.28 -0.39
CA ASP A 137 -6.49 -5.28 -0.59
C ASP A 137 -5.90 -6.70 -0.54
N MET A 138 -6.26 -7.44 0.50
CA MET A 138 -5.86 -8.83 0.71
C MET A 138 -6.82 -9.81 0.03
N ASN A 139 -7.92 -9.33 -0.57
CA ASN A 139 -8.90 -10.10 -1.31
C ASN A 139 -9.47 -11.32 -0.54
N THR A 140 -9.40 -11.29 0.79
CA THR A 140 -9.90 -12.34 1.69
C THR A 140 -10.36 -11.72 2.98
N ASP A 141 -11.42 -12.27 3.56
CA ASP A 141 -11.92 -11.84 4.84
C ASP A 141 -11.30 -12.66 5.97
N LEU A 142 -10.43 -12.02 6.76
CA LEU A 142 -9.74 -12.60 7.91
C LEU A 142 -10.64 -12.72 9.14
N SER A 143 -11.83 -12.09 9.16
CA SER A 143 -12.77 -12.18 10.28
C SER A 143 -13.57 -13.49 10.29
N ILE A 144 -13.62 -14.20 9.15
CA ILE A 144 -14.36 -15.47 9.02
C ILE A 144 -13.69 -16.55 9.87
N GLN A 145 -14.43 -17.06 10.85
CA GLN A 145 -13.92 -18.07 11.77
C GLN A 145 -13.78 -19.43 11.07
N ARG A 146 -14.85 -20.02 10.50
CA ARG A 146 -14.83 -21.25 9.66
C ARG A 146 -16.13 -21.40 8.82
N PRO A 147 -16.11 -22.13 7.69
CA PRO A 147 -14.94 -22.67 7.01
C PRO A 147 -14.17 -21.54 6.30
N ARG A 148 -12.84 -21.58 6.40
CA ARG A 148 -11.96 -20.62 5.74
C ARG A 148 -11.62 -21.09 4.33
N LEU A 149 -11.42 -20.15 3.42
CA LEU A 149 -10.91 -20.45 2.10
C LEU A 149 -9.40 -20.77 2.21
N PRO A 150 -8.84 -21.66 1.37
CA PRO A 150 -7.40 -21.95 1.40
C PRO A 150 -6.50 -20.71 1.32
N ARG A 151 -6.89 -19.70 0.54
CA ARG A 151 -6.17 -18.41 0.46
C ARG A 151 -6.11 -17.66 1.80
N THR A 152 -7.16 -17.79 2.61
CA THR A 152 -7.25 -17.18 3.93
C THR A 152 -6.26 -17.84 4.86
N GLU A 153 -6.15 -19.18 4.80
CA GLU A 153 -5.17 -19.93 5.58
C GLU A 153 -3.73 -19.58 5.18
N HIS A 154 -3.42 -19.49 3.88
CA HIS A 154 -2.09 -19.07 3.42
C HIS A 154 -1.70 -17.67 3.91
N LEU A 155 -2.64 -16.71 3.88
CA LEU A 155 -2.37 -15.37 4.41
C LEU A 155 -2.20 -15.38 5.94
N LEU A 156 -3.01 -16.16 6.67
CA LEU A 156 -2.89 -16.31 8.12
C LEU A 156 -1.58 -17.00 8.53
N GLU A 157 -1.12 -17.98 7.78
CA GLU A 157 0.19 -18.62 7.93
C GLU A 157 1.30 -17.59 7.77
N LEU A 158 1.29 -16.80 6.68
CA LEU A 158 2.25 -15.72 6.48
C LEU A 158 2.24 -14.70 7.63
N ILE A 159 1.05 -14.28 8.07
CA ILE A 159 0.87 -13.35 9.19
C ILE A 159 1.48 -13.91 10.47
N THR A 160 1.23 -15.19 10.76
CA THR A 160 1.73 -15.88 11.95
C THR A 160 3.25 -16.03 11.90
N ASP A 161 3.78 -16.56 10.80
CA ASP A 161 5.21 -16.80 10.59
C ASP A 161 6.04 -15.52 10.72
N LEU A 162 5.51 -14.41 10.17
CA LEU A 162 6.19 -13.13 10.20
C LEU A 162 5.88 -12.31 11.45
N ASN A 163 5.06 -12.83 12.37
CA ASN A 163 4.58 -12.15 13.56
C ASN A 163 4.00 -10.76 13.21
N LEU A 164 3.15 -10.72 12.18
CA LEU A 164 2.41 -9.53 11.77
C LEU A 164 1.17 -9.40 12.65
N LYS A 165 0.86 -8.15 13.02
CA LYS A 165 -0.36 -7.82 13.76
C LYS A 165 -1.37 -7.18 12.81
N PHE A 166 -2.62 -7.52 12.98
CA PHE A 166 -3.74 -6.85 12.34
C PHE A 166 -4.91 -6.76 13.32
N ASN A 167 -5.92 -5.99 12.95
CA ASN A 167 -7.18 -5.86 13.67
C ASN A 167 -8.30 -5.77 12.65
N ILE A 168 -9.44 -6.34 13.03
CA ILE A 168 -10.71 -6.29 12.32
C ILE A 168 -11.34 -4.93 12.62
N SER A 169 -11.73 -4.23 11.57
CA SER A 169 -12.18 -2.83 11.57
C SER A 169 -13.63 -2.70 11.11
N GLY A 170 -14.17 -3.79 10.54
CA GLY A 170 -15.48 -3.83 9.92
C GLY A 170 -15.40 -3.94 8.39
N LYS A 171 -16.56 -4.12 7.77
CA LYS A 171 -16.67 -4.33 6.33
C LYS A 171 -16.24 -3.10 5.54
N ASN A 172 -15.37 -3.31 4.55
CA ASN A 172 -14.81 -2.28 3.67
C ASN A 172 -15.07 -2.54 2.19
N TYR A 173 -15.80 -3.62 1.86
CA TYR A 173 -16.26 -3.94 0.52
C TYR A 173 -17.79 -3.95 0.45
N VAL A 174 -18.31 -3.41 -0.64
CA VAL A 174 -19.73 -3.29 -0.97
C VAL A 174 -20.01 -4.15 -2.20
N ASP A 175 -20.99 -5.05 -2.10
CA ASP A 175 -21.37 -5.88 -3.25
C ASP A 175 -22.09 -5.07 -4.35
N PRO A 176 -22.30 -5.63 -5.56
CA PRO A 176 -23.03 -4.94 -6.64
C PRO A 176 -24.48 -4.54 -6.31
N LYS A 177 -25.03 -5.00 -5.17
CA LYS A 177 -26.36 -4.62 -4.68
C LYS A 177 -26.28 -3.50 -3.63
N GLY A 178 -25.11 -2.91 -3.41
CA GLY A 178 -24.91 -1.82 -2.45
C GLY A 178 -24.82 -2.29 -0.99
N ARG A 179 -24.56 -3.58 -0.73
CA ARG A 179 -24.54 -4.13 0.64
C ARG A 179 -23.12 -4.36 1.13
N ASP A 180 -22.85 -3.93 2.36
CA ASP A 180 -21.60 -4.23 3.06
C ASP A 180 -21.41 -5.76 3.15
N CYS A 181 -20.38 -6.27 2.47
CA CYS A 181 -20.16 -7.70 2.29
C CYS A 181 -19.03 -8.25 3.16
N SER A 182 -17.81 -7.75 2.99
CA SER A 182 -16.60 -8.30 3.62
C SER A 182 -15.61 -7.21 4.06
N GLU A 183 -14.69 -7.58 4.94
CA GLU A 183 -13.46 -6.82 5.20
C GLU A 183 -12.33 -7.45 4.38
N ILE A 184 -11.80 -6.75 3.38
CA ILE A 184 -10.70 -7.28 2.54
C ILE A 184 -9.48 -6.37 2.51
N TYR A 185 -9.66 -5.07 2.77
CA TYR A 185 -8.55 -4.15 3.01
C TYR A 185 -8.04 -4.28 4.44
N TYR A 186 -6.72 -4.41 4.59
CA TYR A 186 -6.08 -4.50 5.89
C TYR A 186 -4.83 -3.63 5.97
N PHE A 187 -4.47 -3.25 7.20
CA PHE A 187 -3.09 -2.97 7.55
C PHE A 187 -2.54 -4.10 8.42
N LEU A 188 -1.44 -4.71 7.97
CA LEU A 188 -0.63 -5.70 8.68
C LEU A 188 0.66 -5.02 9.14
N ILE A 189 1.01 -5.16 10.41
CA ILE A 189 2.07 -4.36 11.03
C ILE A 189 3.09 -5.24 11.75
N LYS A 190 4.37 -4.98 11.50
CA LYS A 190 5.50 -5.55 12.22
C LYS A 190 6.24 -4.44 12.99
N HIS A 191 6.33 -4.57 14.30
CA HIS A 191 7.14 -3.71 15.18
C HIS A 191 7.03 -2.21 14.89
N ILE A 192 5.90 -1.56 15.15
CA ILE A 192 5.91 -0.10 15.37
C ILE A 192 6.32 0.11 16.83
N SER A 193 7.41 0.84 17.09
CA SER A 193 7.85 1.16 18.45
C SER A 193 6.69 1.83 19.20
N HIS A 194 6.07 1.07 20.11
CA HIS A 194 4.85 1.43 20.83
C HIS A 194 5.10 2.43 21.97
N GLN A 195 6.27 3.08 22.05
CA GLN A 195 6.61 3.89 23.22
C GLN A 195 5.56 4.98 23.54
N ASP A 196 4.77 5.42 22.55
CA ASP A 196 3.71 6.42 22.77
C ASP A 196 2.28 5.98 22.37
N GLN A 197 2.04 4.72 21.98
CA GLN A 197 0.70 4.23 21.66
C GLN A 197 0.25 3.17 22.67
N THR A 198 -0.40 3.61 23.75
CA THR A 198 -0.96 2.78 24.83
C THR A 198 -2.25 2.04 24.43
N GLY A 199 -2.48 1.77 23.15
CA GLY A 199 -3.72 1.16 22.68
C GLY A 199 -3.62 0.46 21.32
N PRO A 200 -4.70 -0.25 20.93
CA PRO A 200 -4.77 -0.90 19.62
C PRO A 200 -4.69 0.15 18.51
N LEU A 201 -4.13 -0.26 17.37
CA LEU A 201 -4.05 0.55 16.15
C LEU A 201 -5.44 1.06 15.76
N LYS A 202 -5.65 2.37 15.84
CA LYS A 202 -6.92 3.01 15.49
C LYS A 202 -7.06 3.06 13.97
N LYS A 203 -7.87 2.14 13.45
CA LYS A 203 -8.33 2.10 12.06
C LYS A 203 -9.73 2.69 11.97
N GLU A 204 -10.01 3.42 10.90
CA GLU A 204 -11.29 4.04 10.62
C GLU A 204 -11.69 3.73 9.18
N ILE A 205 -12.92 3.23 8.97
CA ILE A 205 -13.49 3.00 7.64
C ILE A 205 -14.27 4.25 7.23
N LEU A 206 -13.89 4.86 6.12
CA LEU A 206 -14.43 6.13 5.64
C LEU A 206 -15.67 5.90 4.75
N LYS A 207 -16.79 5.50 5.35
CA LYS A 207 -18.04 5.15 4.61
C LYS A 207 -18.78 6.34 3.99
N HIS A 208 -18.62 7.54 4.56
CA HIS A 208 -19.42 8.73 4.20
C HIS A 208 -18.69 9.68 3.24
N LEU A 209 -17.85 9.14 2.36
CA LEU A 209 -17.26 9.95 1.30
C LEU A 209 -18.31 10.16 0.20
N GLU A 210 -18.75 11.41 0.03
CA GLU A 210 -19.86 11.82 -0.86
C GLU A 210 -19.67 11.44 -2.34
N SER A 211 -18.49 10.96 -2.73
CA SER A 211 -18.12 10.67 -4.11
C SER A 211 -17.25 9.41 -4.28
N THR A 212 -17.51 8.33 -3.53
CA THR A 212 -16.83 7.06 -3.85
C THR A 212 -17.37 6.49 -5.17
N THR A 213 -16.47 6.30 -6.14
CA THR A 213 -16.76 5.60 -7.40
C THR A 213 -16.36 4.12 -7.35
N SER A 214 -15.90 3.66 -6.19
CA SER A 214 -15.45 2.29 -5.96
C SER A 214 -16.42 1.56 -5.03
N ASP A 215 -16.50 0.25 -5.25
CA ASP A 215 -17.07 -0.77 -4.38
C ASP A 215 -16.30 -0.96 -3.05
N TYR A 216 -15.23 -0.21 -2.82
CA TYR A 216 -14.43 -0.25 -1.60
C TYR A 216 -14.51 1.05 -0.80
N TYR A 217 -14.66 0.94 0.52
CA TYR A 217 -14.49 2.05 1.44
C TYR A 217 -13.02 2.24 1.80
N PRO A 218 -12.46 3.46 1.70
CA PRO A 218 -11.11 3.72 2.14
C PRO A 218 -10.93 3.45 3.63
N ILE A 219 -9.77 2.91 4.00
CA ILE A 219 -9.38 2.73 5.41
C ILE A 219 -8.29 3.73 5.76
N LYS A 220 -8.49 4.43 6.87
CA LYS A 220 -7.50 5.32 7.45
C LYS A 220 -6.86 4.65 8.67
N LEU A 221 -5.53 4.67 8.70
CA LEU A 221 -4.74 4.30 9.86
C LEU A 221 -3.95 5.53 10.32
N ASN A 222 -3.95 5.79 11.63
CA ASN A 222 -3.13 6.85 12.22
C ASN A 222 -1.94 6.22 12.96
N ILE A 223 -0.73 6.56 12.54
CA ILE A 223 0.51 6.16 13.21
C ILE A 223 1.29 7.39 13.64
N SER A 224 1.94 7.30 14.80
CA SER A 224 2.87 8.31 15.29
C SER A 224 4.28 7.86 14.96
N VAL A 225 5.06 8.73 14.32
CA VAL A 225 6.46 8.46 13.96
C VAL A 225 7.32 9.64 14.39
N ASN A 226 8.50 9.35 14.93
CA ASN A 226 9.47 10.36 15.30
C ASN A 226 10.42 10.58 14.13
N PHE A 227 10.44 11.79 13.55
CA PHE A 227 11.35 12.10 12.46
C PHE A 227 12.75 12.39 12.97
N SER A 228 13.77 11.81 12.33
CA SER A 228 15.16 12.06 12.71
C SER A 228 15.55 13.52 12.44
N ARG A 229 15.91 14.27 13.50
CA ARG A 229 16.31 15.69 13.42
C ARG A 229 17.53 15.94 12.51
N LYS A 230 18.36 14.92 12.24
CA LYS A 230 19.59 15.07 11.43
C LYS A 230 19.29 15.55 10.00
N ILE A 231 18.21 15.05 9.38
CA ILE A 231 17.84 15.35 7.99
C ILE A 231 17.46 16.83 7.81
N GLN A 232 16.86 17.44 8.83
CA GLN A 232 16.41 18.83 8.76
C GLN A 232 17.58 19.81 8.67
N LYS A 233 18.73 19.50 9.30
CA LYS A 233 19.90 20.40 9.28
C LYS A 233 20.72 20.28 8.00
N GLU A 234 21.00 19.07 7.53
CA GLU A 234 21.89 18.85 6.38
C GLU A 234 21.30 19.37 5.06
N LYS A 235 19.99 19.19 4.83
CA LYS A 235 19.32 19.70 3.63
C LYS A 235 19.06 21.21 3.65
N LEU A 236 18.89 21.82 4.83
CA LEU A 236 18.82 23.28 4.94
C LEU A 236 20.17 23.90 4.55
N HIS A 237 21.27 23.28 4.98
CA HIS A 237 22.62 23.71 4.65
C HIS A 237 22.95 23.56 3.15
N SER A 238 22.46 22.51 2.48
CA SER A 238 22.68 22.35 1.03
C SER A 238 21.84 23.30 0.18
N LYS A 239 20.63 23.68 0.63
CA LYS A 239 19.83 24.74 0.00
C LYS A 239 20.46 26.12 0.14
N LEU A 240 20.99 26.46 1.33
CA LEU A 240 21.65 27.74 1.57
C LEU A 240 22.93 27.89 0.72
N LYS A 241 23.75 26.84 0.61
CA LYS A 241 24.95 26.86 -0.25
C LYS A 241 24.66 27.04 -1.75
N ARG A 242 23.48 26.65 -2.23
CA ARG A 242 23.06 26.90 -3.63
C ARG A 242 22.65 28.36 -3.87
N LEU A 243 22.17 29.05 -2.85
CA LEU A 243 21.77 30.45 -2.94
C LEU A 243 22.99 31.39 -2.85
N ASP A 244 24.01 31.03 -2.08
CA ASP A 244 25.26 31.83 -2.00
C ASP A 244 26.19 31.66 -3.22
N GLY A 245 25.93 30.66 -4.07
CA GLY A 245 26.70 30.37 -5.29
C GLY A 245 26.21 31.10 -6.55
N THR A 246 25.09 31.82 -6.48
CA THR A 246 24.60 32.66 -7.58
C THR A 246 25.16 34.08 -7.42
N LYS A 247 26.46 34.23 -7.69
CA LYS A 247 27.00 35.56 -8.02
C LYS A 247 26.55 35.90 -9.44
N PHE A 248 25.76 36.98 -9.54
CA PHE A 248 25.50 37.70 -10.78
C PHE A 248 26.81 38.15 -11.43
#